data_AF-A0A7R9CUM3-F1
#
_entry.id   AF-A0A7R9CUM3-F1
#
_cell.length_a   1.000
_cell.length_b   1.000
_cell.length_c   1.000
_cell.angle_alpha   90.00
_cell.angle_beta   90.00
_cell.angle_gamma   90.00
#
_symmetry.space_group_name_H-M   'P 1'
#
loop_
_entity.id
_entity.type
_entity.pdbx_description
1 polymer ?
#
loop_
_entity_poly.entity_id
_entity_poly.type
_entity_poly.pdbx_seq_one_letter_code
_entity_poly.pdbx_strand_id
1 'polypeptide(L)'
;MGTRNVTEAEEIIDNALALLKNALDYLETEGAVALDKAKRPFDSVWSAKQMEEAEEIKNTAGRAKNTSAQAYELATEAIKQQQNISDELRGLKVNIESAETNLEKTKELAAEAANKVGEVHSDAFDIYKDIYGLTVPDIDVPKLKEDAETTANDARKLKQDAEDLLKAHGEILVNLDDQLDQSEDLLARGMEQQQLVDELLADVDAANSKADKAVQLGDKTLQEAQETLRTLQEFDNQVQESKGAAQNALDSVPEIQRLIADAENKTHSAQRALQGAVDNAQRARDTAQDAQQKYAEQASQEAGQIQQGARDTKAEAEELRDEASALAGRVAVTGNKVKELEEKAAGDKDLTTQAKDKVGQAKSDADEATRQVEKALQEVQEIMKELNDLPNTDNEEALNQLERRLNAAEDELRQANLDQRLQSLREARNLQTQSMKNYDEELKYLRHEVENIEDINESLPEGCWKRMVLEP
;
A
#
# COMPACT_ATOMS: atom_id res chain seq x y z
N MET A 1 -73.39 -8.44 31.96
CA MET A 1 -72.21 -9.18 31.44
C MET A 1 -71.11 -8.26 30.87
N GLY A 2 -71.38 -6.98 30.52
CA GLY A 2 -70.37 -6.11 29.90
C GLY A 2 -69.26 -5.55 30.82
N THR A 3 -69.51 -5.34 32.11
CA THR A 3 -68.54 -4.73 33.04
C THR A 3 -67.33 -5.61 33.35
N ARG A 4 -67.49 -6.93 33.34
CA ARG A 4 -66.37 -7.88 33.59
C ARG A 4 -65.35 -7.91 32.45
N ASN A 5 -65.79 -7.79 31.19
CA ASN A 5 -64.91 -7.81 30.02
C ASN A 5 -64.07 -6.53 29.87
N VAL A 6 -64.57 -5.39 30.34
CA VAL A 6 -63.85 -4.10 30.21
C VAL A 6 -62.68 -4.04 31.20
N THR A 7 -62.90 -4.47 32.44
CA THR A 7 -61.84 -4.49 33.47
C THR A 7 -60.73 -5.49 33.13
N GLU A 8 -61.06 -6.65 32.57
CA GLU A 8 -60.07 -7.64 32.12
C GLU A 8 -59.23 -7.10 30.94
N ALA A 9 -59.85 -6.35 30.03
CA ALA A 9 -59.14 -5.68 28.93
C ALA A 9 -58.22 -4.56 29.44
N GLU A 10 -58.66 -3.75 30.41
CA GLU A 10 -57.84 -2.71 31.04
C GLU A 10 -56.58 -3.30 31.70
N GLU A 11 -56.73 -4.41 32.43
CA GLU A 11 -55.60 -5.07 33.11
C GLU A 11 -54.58 -5.66 32.13
N ILE A 12 -55.04 -6.19 30.99
CA ILE A 12 -54.15 -6.71 29.93
C ILE A 12 -53.38 -5.57 29.26
N ILE A 13 -54.04 -4.44 28.99
CA ILE A 13 -53.41 -3.29 28.34
C ILE A 13 -52.40 -2.61 29.28
N ASP A 14 -52.73 -2.45 30.57
CA ASP A 14 -51.83 -1.89 31.57
C ASP A 14 -50.56 -2.75 31.74
N ASN A 15 -50.71 -4.08 31.75
CA ASN A 15 -49.59 -5.00 31.79
C ASN A 15 -48.72 -4.91 30.52
N ALA A 16 -49.33 -4.77 29.33
CA ALA A 16 -48.60 -4.60 28.08
C ALA A 16 -47.80 -3.29 28.05
N LEU A 17 -48.35 -2.20 28.58
CA LEU A 17 -47.65 -0.92 28.70
C LEU A 17 -46.46 -0.99 29.68
N ALA A 18 -46.63 -1.67 30.81
CA ALA A 18 -45.55 -1.87 31.76
C ALA A 18 -44.38 -2.65 31.12
N LEU A 19 -44.68 -3.69 30.35
CA LEU A 19 -43.68 -4.46 29.61
C LEU A 19 -42.98 -3.63 28.52
N LEU A 20 -43.73 -2.84 27.75
CA LEU A 20 -43.17 -1.97 26.71
C LEU A 20 -42.29 -0.87 27.30
N LYS A 21 -42.70 -0.26 28.41
CA LYS A 21 -41.91 0.74 29.13
C LYS A 21 -40.61 0.16 29.65
N ASN A 22 -40.66 -1.02 30.25
CA ASN A 22 -39.45 -1.72 30.72
C ASN A 22 -38.52 -2.10 29.56
N ALA A 23 -39.06 -2.52 28.41
CA ALA A 23 -38.27 -2.81 27.22
C ALA A 23 -37.62 -1.55 26.63
N LEU A 24 -38.31 -0.40 26.67
CA LEU A 24 -37.77 0.88 26.22
C LEU A 24 -36.62 1.33 27.14
N ASP A 25 -36.82 1.24 28.46
CA ASP A 25 -35.82 1.59 29.46
C ASP A 25 -34.58 0.69 29.38
N TYR A 26 -34.77 -0.61 29.14
CA TYR A 26 -33.69 -1.57 28.89
C TYR A 26 -32.87 -1.22 27.64
N LEU A 27 -33.53 -0.81 26.55
CA LEU A 27 -32.84 -0.40 25.32
C LEU A 27 -32.09 0.91 25.49
N GLU A 28 -32.60 1.85 26.28
CA GLU A 28 -31.96 3.14 26.54
C GLU A 28 -30.80 3.06 27.53
N THR A 29 -30.86 2.14 28.50
CA THR A 29 -29.83 1.98 29.53
C THR A 29 -28.83 0.89 29.14
N GLU A 30 -29.24 -0.38 29.16
CA GLU A 30 -28.35 -1.51 28.88
C GLU A 30 -27.95 -1.61 27.41
N GLY A 31 -28.88 -1.33 26.48
CA GLY A 31 -28.60 -1.32 25.04
C GLY A 31 -27.60 -0.23 24.63
N ALA A 32 -27.71 0.97 25.20
CA ALA A 32 -26.76 2.05 24.95
C ALA A 32 -25.38 1.76 25.55
N VAL A 33 -25.31 1.16 26.74
CA VAL A 33 -24.03 0.75 27.38
C VAL A 33 -23.36 -0.38 26.61
N ALA A 34 -24.12 -1.35 26.09
CA ALA A 34 -23.59 -2.42 25.25
C ALA A 34 -23.02 -1.86 23.93
N LEU A 35 -23.71 -0.89 23.31
CA LEU A 35 -23.24 -0.20 22.12
C LEU A 35 -21.99 0.66 22.39
N ASP A 36 -21.91 1.34 23.53
CA ASP A 36 -20.72 2.09 23.94
C ASP A 36 -19.51 1.17 24.17
N LYS A 37 -19.72 0.02 24.82
CA LYS A 37 -18.69 -1.02 24.98
C LYS A 37 -18.22 -1.58 23.64
N ALA A 38 -19.13 -1.77 22.67
CA ALA A 38 -18.79 -2.22 21.32
C ALA A 38 -18.02 -1.17 20.51
N LYS A 39 -18.15 0.13 20.83
CA LYS A 39 -17.42 1.23 20.18
C LYS A 39 -16.00 1.44 20.72
N ARG A 40 -15.63 0.86 21.86
CA ARG A 40 -14.28 1.00 22.42
C ARG A 40 -13.28 0.22 21.55
N PRO A 41 -12.12 0.82 21.20
CA PRO A 41 -11.11 0.13 20.41
C PRO A 41 -10.48 -0.96 21.28
N PHE A 42 -10.78 -2.23 20.97
CA PHE A 42 -9.84 -3.31 21.29
C PHE A 42 -8.66 -3.18 20.32
N ASP A 43 -7.44 -3.32 20.84
CA ASP A 43 -6.14 -3.17 20.16
C ASP A 43 -5.85 -4.20 19.04
N SER A 44 -6.87 -4.67 18.33
CA SER A 44 -6.70 -5.56 17.19
C SER A 44 -7.68 -5.23 16.07
N VAL A 45 -7.10 -5.15 14.88
CA VAL A 45 -7.72 -4.97 13.55
C VAL A 45 -9.16 -5.47 13.48
N TRP A 46 -10.10 -4.53 13.32
CA TRP A 46 -11.49 -4.84 12.98
C TRP A 46 -11.53 -5.33 11.53
N SER A 47 -12.16 -6.48 11.28
CA SER A 47 -12.45 -6.90 9.91
C SER A 47 -13.64 -6.09 9.35
N ALA A 48 -13.68 -5.84 8.05
CA ALA A 48 -14.80 -5.13 7.40
C ALA A 48 -16.17 -5.75 7.75
N LYS A 49 -16.21 -7.06 7.98
CA LYS A 49 -17.38 -7.82 8.41
C LYS A 49 -17.88 -7.44 9.81
N GLN A 50 -16.98 -7.15 10.75
CA GLN A 50 -17.37 -6.74 12.11
C GLN A 50 -17.89 -5.30 12.18
N MET A 51 -17.43 -4.42 11.28
CA MET A 51 -18.00 -3.08 11.12
C MET A 51 -19.40 -3.13 10.50
N GLU A 52 -19.60 -3.99 9.51
CA GLU A 52 -20.91 -4.22 8.89
C GLU A 52 -21.93 -4.78 9.90
N GLU A 53 -21.53 -5.79 10.68
CA GLU A 53 -22.35 -6.36 11.76
C GLU A 53 -22.70 -5.32 12.84
N ALA A 54 -21.77 -4.43 13.21
CA ALA A 54 -22.02 -3.37 14.19
C ALA A 54 -23.02 -2.31 13.66
N GLU A 55 -22.95 -1.96 12.38
CA GLU A 55 -23.86 -1.01 11.75
C GLU A 55 -25.26 -1.64 11.57
N GLU A 56 -25.36 -2.93 11.24
CA GLU A 56 -26.63 -3.68 11.21
C GLU A 56 -27.29 -3.77 12.59
N ILE A 57 -26.51 -4.02 13.66
CA ILE A 57 -27.01 -4.05 15.04
C ILE A 57 -27.55 -2.67 15.44
N LYS A 58 -26.82 -1.59 15.12
CA LYS A 58 -27.25 -0.22 15.38
C LYS A 58 -28.54 0.14 14.64
N ASN A 59 -28.64 -0.22 13.35
CA ASN A 59 -29.86 0.02 12.56
C ASN A 59 -31.05 -0.80 13.07
N THR A 60 -30.82 -2.03 13.52
CA THR A 60 -31.87 -2.89 14.07
C THR A 60 -32.32 -2.41 15.45
N ALA A 61 -31.40 -1.97 16.31
CA ALA A 61 -31.72 -1.35 17.60
C ALA A 61 -32.48 -0.03 17.44
N GLY A 62 -32.08 0.80 16.47
CA GLY A 62 -32.80 2.04 16.12
C GLY A 62 -34.22 1.79 15.63
N ARG A 63 -34.41 0.78 14.77
CA ARG A 63 -35.76 0.34 14.33
C ARG A 63 -36.58 -0.21 15.50
N ALA A 64 -36.00 -1.05 16.35
CA ALA A 64 -36.68 -1.59 17.52
C ALA A 64 -37.13 -0.49 18.49
N LYS A 65 -36.28 0.51 18.76
CA LYS A 65 -36.65 1.66 19.59
C LYS A 65 -37.82 2.45 19.01
N ASN A 66 -37.77 2.76 17.70
CA ASN A 66 -38.82 3.54 17.05
C ASN A 66 -40.16 2.77 17.02
N THR A 67 -40.12 1.48 16.69
CA THR A 67 -41.32 0.63 16.71
C THR A 67 -41.90 0.50 18.12
N SER A 68 -41.05 0.34 19.15
CA SER A 68 -41.51 0.28 20.55
C SER A 68 -42.11 1.61 21.03
N ALA A 69 -41.56 2.75 20.60
CA ALA A 69 -42.12 4.06 20.91
C ALA A 69 -43.51 4.26 20.25
N GLN A 70 -43.65 3.88 18.98
CA GLN A 70 -44.93 3.93 18.26
C GLN A 70 -45.96 2.98 18.88
N ALA A 71 -45.56 1.77 19.29
CA ALA A 71 -46.45 0.84 19.98
C ALA A 71 -46.92 1.37 21.34
N TYR A 72 -46.04 2.06 22.08
CA TYR A 72 -46.36 2.70 23.35
C TYR A 72 -47.35 3.87 23.18
N GLU A 73 -47.14 4.71 22.17
CA GLU A 73 -48.05 5.82 21.86
C GLU A 73 -49.45 5.32 21.45
N LEU A 74 -49.49 4.33 20.54
CA LEU A 74 -50.76 3.72 20.10
C LEU A 74 -51.53 3.05 21.25
N ALA A 75 -50.82 2.35 22.15
CA ALA A 75 -51.43 1.75 23.33
C ALA A 75 -51.96 2.80 24.32
N THR A 76 -51.25 3.93 24.48
CA THR A 76 -51.68 5.06 25.32
C THR A 76 -52.94 5.73 24.76
N GLU A 77 -53.01 5.87 23.43
CA GLU A 77 -54.19 6.42 22.75
C GLU A 77 -55.40 5.48 22.87
N ALA A 78 -55.20 4.16 22.73
CA ALA A 78 -56.24 3.17 22.93
C ALA A 78 -56.85 3.21 24.34
N ILE A 79 -56.04 3.40 25.39
CA ILE A 79 -56.53 3.57 26.77
C ILE A 79 -57.39 4.84 26.89
N LYS A 80 -56.94 5.96 26.32
CA LYS A 80 -57.72 7.22 26.37
C LYS A 80 -59.07 7.06 25.70
N GLN A 81 -59.12 6.39 24.55
CA GLN A 81 -60.37 6.09 23.87
C GLN A 81 -61.27 5.17 24.72
N GLN A 82 -60.70 4.16 25.39
CA GLN A 82 -61.45 3.26 26.24
C GLN A 82 -61.98 3.92 27.53
N GLN A 83 -61.22 4.84 28.13
CA GLN A 83 -61.69 5.66 29.26
C GLN A 83 -62.88 6.54 28.86
N ASN A 84 -62.82 7.20 27.70
CA ASN A 84 -63.95 7.97 27.16
C ASN A 84 -65.19 7.10 26.95
N ILE A 85 -65.04 5.89 26.39
CA ILE A 85 -66.15 4.94 26.21
C ILE A 85 -66.75 4.53 27.56
N SER A 86 -65.93 4.35 28.60
CA SER A 86 -66.40 4.01 29.95
C SER A 86 -67.24 5.13 30.57
N ASP A 87 -66.84 6.39 30.38
CA ASP A 87 -67.59 7.56 30.84
C ASP A 87 -68.89 7.75 30.06
N GLU A 88 -68.88 7.53 28.74
CA GLU A 88 -70.10 7.51 27.91
C GLU A 88 -71.08 6.41 28.35
N LEU A 89 -70.58 5.21 28.69
CA LEU A 89 -71.40 4.11 29.20
C LEU A 89 -72.03 4.45 30.55
N ARG A 90 -71.31 5.18 31.41
CA ARG A 90 -71.82 5.64 32.71
C ARG A 90 -72.92 6.70 32.51
N GLY A 91 -72.75 7.62 31.54
CA GLY A 91 -73.79 8.57 31.14
C GLY A 91 -75.04 7.89 30.57
N LEU A 92 -74.87 6.87 29.72
CA LEU A 92 -75.98 6.08 29.18
C LEU A 92 -76.78 5.37 30.28
N LYS A 93 -76.12 4.86 31.31
CA LYS A 93 -76.78 4.23 32.45
C LYS A 93 -77.68 5.21 33.21
N VAL A 94 -77.20 6.42 33.48
CA VAL A 94 -77.99 7.48 34.14
C VAL A 94 -79.22 7.85 33.30
N ASN A 95 -79.06 7.92 31.98
CA ASN A 95 -80.17 8.22 31.07
C ASN A 95 -81.25 7.13 31.07
N ILE A 96 -80.86 5.86 31.17
CA ILE A 96 -81.80 4.73 31.27
C ILE A 96 -82.60 4.78 32.59
N GLU A 97 -81.92 5.01 33.72
CA GLU A 97 -82.58 5.12 35.03
C GLU A 97 -83.57 6.31 35.08
N SER A 98 -83.23 7.43 34.43
CA SER A 98 -84.11 8.59 34.28
C SER A 98 -85.35 8.27 33.41
N ALA A 99 -85.15 7.55 32.31
CA ALA A 99 -86.24 7.14 31.42
C ALA A 99 -87.23 6.19 32.12
N GLU A 100 -86.74 5.23 32.92
CA GLU A 100 -87.59 4.35 33.73
C GLU A 100 -88.43 5.14 34.74
N THR A 101 -87.83 6.12 35.42
CA THR A 101 -88.53 6.97 36.39
C THR A 101 -89.64 7.81 35.73
N ASN A 102 -89.39 8.35 34.54
CA ASN A 102 -90.37 9.13 33.78
C ASN A 102 -91.54 8.27 33.28
N LEU A 103 -91.26 7.02 32.88
CA LEU A 103 -92.30 6.09 32.45
C LEU A 103 -93.26 5.75 33.60
N GLU A 104 -92.74 5.57 34.80
CA GLU A 104 -93.56 5.24 35.98
C GLU A 104 -94.46 6.43 36.38
N LYS A 105 -93.91 7.65 36.41
CA LYS A 105 -94.70 8.88 36.61
C LYS A 105 -95.81 9.05 35.57
N THR A 106 -95.52 8.72 34.31
CA THR A 106 -96.51 8.84 33.23
C THR A 106 -97.68 7.85 33.42
N LYS A 107 -97.40 6.65 33.94
CA LYS A 107 -98.46 5.69 34.29
C LYS A 107 -99.35 6.18 35.42
N GLU A 108 -98.79 6.78 36.48
CA GLU A 108 -99.58 7.35 37.58
C GLU A 108 -100.52 8.45 37.09
N LEU A 109 -100.01 9.40 36.31
CA LEU A 109 -100.82 10.50 35.77
C LEU A 109 -101.95 9.99 34.84
N ALA A 110 -101.69 8.96 34.06
CA ALA A 110 -102.70 8.34 33.20
C ALA A 110 -103.83 7.66 34.01
N ALA A 111 -103.49 7.03 35.14
CA ALA A 111 -104.47 6.43 36.04
C ALA A 111 -105.34 7.50 36.75
N GLU A 112 -104.74 8.61 37.15
CA GLU A 112 -105.43 9.71 37.81
C GLU A 112 -106.42 10.40 36.85
N ALA A 113 -106.01 10.62 35.60
CA ALA A 113 -106.90 11.17 34.56
C ALA A 113 -108.11 10.26 34.28
N ALA A 114 -107.92 8.94 34.27
CA ALA A 114 -109.01 7.99 34.06
C ALA A 114 -110.07 8.03 35.18
N ASN A 115 -109.65 8.20 36.44
CA ASN A 115 -110.58 8.34 37.57
C ASN A 115 -111.38 9.64 37.51
N LYS A 116 -110.75 10.76 37.10
CA LYS A 116 -111.42 12.07 37.04
C LYS A 116 -112.54 12.12 36.01
N VAL A 117 -112.41 11.39 34.90
CA VAL A 117 -113.46 11.25 33.89
C VAL A 117 -114.68 10.49 34.44
N GLY A 118 -114.49 9.54 35.36
CA GLY A 118 -115.57 8.80 36.01
C GLY A 118 -116.44 9.66 36.93
N GLU A 119 -115.82 10.55 37.71
CA GLU A 119 -116.53 11.46 38.63
C GLU A 119 -117.46 12.43 37.86
N VAL A 120 -116.95 13.07 36.81
CA VAL A 120 -117.70 14.05 36.01
C VAL A 120 -118.93 13.42 35.34
N HIS A 121 -118.87 12.13 35.00
CA HIS A 121 -120.00 11.44 34.40
C HIS A 121 -121.14 11.19 35.41
N SER A 122 -120.80 10.98 36.68
CA SER A 122 -121.77 10.78 37.77
C SER A 122 -122.52 12.08 38.11
N ASP A 123 -121.78 13.18 38.25
CA ASP A 123 -122.34 14.49 38.61
C ASP A 123 -123.36 14.98 37.56
N ALA A 124 -123.11 14.71 36.28
CA ALA A 124 -124.05 15.03 35.20
C ALA A 124 -125.36 14.23 35.26
N PHE A 125 -125.35 13.03 35.86
CA PHE A 125 -126.53 12.16 35.97
C PHE A 125 -127.45 12.57 37.12
N ASP A 126 -126.89 13.12 38.20
CA ASP A 126 -127.67 13.57 39.37
C ASP A 126 -128.43 14.87 39.07
N ILE A 127 -127.81 15.82 38.35
CA ILE A 127 -128.47 17.06 37.90
C ILE A 127 -129.68 16.76 37.00
N TYR A 128 -129.61 15.70 36.18
CA TYR A 128 -130.72 15.27 35.32
C TYR A 128 -131.94 14.75 36.13
N LYS A 129 -131.72 14.20 37.33
CA LYS A 129 -132.77 13.65 38.20
C LYS A 129 -133.59 14.72 38.91
N ASP A 130 -132.96 15.82 39.31
CA ASP A 130 -133.59 16.85 40.14
C ASP A 130 -134.60 17.73 39.38
N ILE A 131 -134.50 17.78 38.05
CA ILE A 131 -135.36 18.65 37.21
C ILE A 131 -136.80 18.11 37.05
N TYR A 132 -137.05 16.82 37.25
CA TYR A 132 -138.36 16.19 36.99
C TYR A 132 -139.30 16.10 38.20
N GLY A 133 -138.93 16.66 39.36
CA GLY A 133 -139.56 16.36 40.66
C GLY A 133 -140.65 17.29 41.22
N LEU A 134 -141.10 18.35 40.53
CA LEU A 134 -141.97 19.38 41.15
C LEU A 134 -143.37 19.47 40.52
N THR A 135 -144.40 19.07 41.27
CA THR A 135 -145.83 19.30 41.01
C THR A 135 -146.49 20.09 42.15
N VAL A 136 -147.38 21.02 41.82
CA VAL A 136 -148.08 21.94 42.75
C VAL A 136 -149.59 21.59 42.78
N PRO A 137 -150.24 21.43 43.95
CA PRO A 137 -151.69 21.21 44.04
C PRO A 137 -152.53 22.43 44.47
N ASP A 138 -153.84 22.23 44.27
CA ASP A 138 -155.03 23.09 44.09
C ASP A 138 -155.43 24.05 45.24
N ILE A 139 -156.07 25.18 44.89
CA ILE A 139 -156.30 26.37 45.75
C ILE A 139 -157.80 26.61 46.07
N ASP A 140 -158.09 26.90 47.35
CA ASP A 140 -159.41 27.18 47.93
C ASP A 140 -159.78 28.69 47.90
N VAL A 141 -160.78 29.05 47.08
CA VAL A 141 -161.10 30.42 46.61
C VAL A 141 -161.57 31.45 47.67
N PRO A 142 -162.22 31.09 48.79
CA PRO A 142 -162.55 32.06 49.84
C PRO A 142 -161.34 32.47 50.69
N LYS A 143 -160.39 31.54 50.89
CA LYS A 143 -159.11 31.79 51.57
C LYS A 143 -158.20 32.68 50.74
N LEU A 144 -158.24 32.51 49.41
CA LEU A 144 -157.56 33.31 48.39
C LEU A 144 -157.79 34.83 48.50
N LYS A 145 -158.91 35.29 49.07
CA LYS A 145 -159.18 36.74 49.23
C LYS A 145 -158.49 37.31 50.48
N GLU A 146 -158.48 36.56 51.57
CA GLU A 146 -157.72 36.90 52.79
C GLU A 146 -156.21 36.71 52.56
N ASP A 147 -155.84 35.66 51.84
CA ASP A 147 -154.48 35.40 51.36
C ASP A 147 -154.06 36.46 50.34
N ALA A 148 -154.94 37.02 49.50
CA ALA A 148 -154.58 38.12 48.59
C ALA A 148 -154.29 39.44 49.32
N GLU A 149 -155.02 39.76 50.39
CA GLU A 149 -154.72 40.93 51.23
C GLU A 149 -153.43 40.71 52.05
N THR A 150 -153.23 39.50 52.56
CA THR A 150 -152.00 39.12 53.28
C THR A 150 -150.80 39.10 52.33
N THR A 151 -150.93 38.50 51.14
CA THR A 151 -149.92 38.46 50.07
C THR A 151 -149.63 39.85 49.53
N ALA A 152 -150.60 40.75 49.44
CA ALA A 152 -150.34 42.14 49.04
C ALA A 152 -149.51 42.89 50.10
N ASN A 153 -149.73 42.62 51.39
CA ASN A 153 -148.92 43.18 52.46
C ASN A 153 -147.54 42.51 52.54
N ASP A 154 -147.45 41.20 52.39
CA ASP A 154 -146.19 40.46 52.33
C ASP A 154 -145.38 40.82 51.09
N ALA A 155 -146.01 41.07 49.94
CA ALA A 155 -145.34 41.55 48.74
C ALA A 155 -144.81 42.98 48.91
N ARG A 156 -145.52 43.85 49.65
CA ARG A 156 -144.99 45.17 50.02
C ARG A 156 -143.82 45.06 50.98
N LYS A 157 -143.92 44.18 51.98
CA LYS A 157 -142.86 43.93 52.95
C LYS A 157 -141.63 43.31 52.29
N LEU A 158 -141.82 42.32 51.42
CA LEU A 158 -140.77 41.69 50.62
C LEU A 158 -140.14 42.67 49.63
N LYS A 159 -140.92 43.54 48.99
CA LYS A 159 -140.38 44.61 48.16
C LYS A 159 -139.48 45.52 49.01
N GLN A 160 -139.94 45.88 50.21
CA GLN A 160 -139.19 46.73 51.12
C GLN A 160 -137.92 46.01 51.64
N ASP A 161 -138.02 44.73 51.98
CA ASP A 161 -136.89 43.88 52.37
C ASP A 161 -135.90 43.70 51.21
N ALA A 162 -136.37 43.56 49.97
CA ALA A 162 -135.53 43.46 48.77
C ALA A 162 -134.85 44.81 48.43
N GLU A 163 -135.56 45.93 48.60
CA GLU A 163 -134.99 47.27 48.49
C GLU A 163 -133.95 47.51 49.60
N ASP A 164 -134.23 47.11 50.83
CA ASP A 164 -133.30 47.19 51.97
C ASP A 164 -132.10 46.26 51.79
N LEU A 165 -132.28 45.06 51.24
CA LEU A 165 -131.22 44.10 50.93
C LEU A 165 -130.32 44.61 49.78
N LEU A 166 -130.90 45.17 48.72
CA LEU A 166 -130.15 45.84 47.65
C LEU A 166 -129.38 47.05 48.19
N LYS A 167 -129.96 47.80 49.13
CA LYS A 167 -129.28 48.92 49.78
C LYS A 167 -128.16 48.47 50.71
N ALA A 168 -128.38 47.39 51.48
CA ALA A 168 -127.41 46.80 52.40
C ALA A 168 -126.24 46.14 51.67
N HIS A 169 -126.47 45.56 50.49
CA HIS A 169 -125.42 44.91 49.70
C HIS A 169 -124.85 45.78 48.58
N GLY A 170 -125.46 46.94 48.26
CA GLY A 170 -124.92 47.89 47.31
C GLY A 170 -123.51 48.38 47.70
N GLU A 171 -123.28 48.67 48.98
CA GLU A 171 -121.95 49.03 49.48
C GLU A 171 -120.94 47.88 49.37
N ILE A 172 -121.37 46.63 49.57
CA ILE A 172 -120.50 45.44 49.46
C ILE A 172 -120.13 45.19 48.00
N LEU A 173 -121.07 45.33 47.06
CA LEU A 173 -120.79 45.17 45.64
C LEU A 173 -119.85 46.25 45.10
N VAL A 174 -120.02 47.50 45.53
CA VAL A 174 -119.07 48.59 45.21
C VAL A 174 -117.69 48.30 45.82
N ASN A 175 -117.61 47.82 47.06
CA ASN A 175 -116.33 47.44 47.67
C ASN A 175 -115.67 46.26 46.95
N LEU A 176 -116.45 45.29 46.49
CA LEU A 176 -115.93 44.16 45.72
C LEU A 176 -115.39 44.59 44.35
N ASP A 177 -116.07 45.51 43.68
CA ASP A 177 -115.61 46.11 42.41
C ASP A 177 -114.30 46.89 42.63
N ASP A 178 -114.24 47.74 43.67
CA ASP A 178 -113.03 48.45 44.07
C ASP A 178 -111.87 47.49 44.41
N GLN A 179 -112.16 46.35 45.06
CA GLN A 179 -111.16 45.32 45.38
C GLN A 179 -110.69 44.56 44.13
N LEU A 180 -111.58 44.30 43.18
CA LEU A 180 -111.23 43.67 41.89
C LEU A 180 -110.33 44.60 41.07
N ASP A 181 -110.69 45.88 40.95
CA ASP A 181 -109.87 46.90 40.29
C ASP A 181 -108.48 47.02 40.93
N GLN A 182 -108.40 47.02 42.27
CA GLN A 182 -107.13 47.01 43.00
C GLN A 182 -106.33 45.73 42.76
N SER A 183 -106.99 44.57 42.68
CA SER A 183 -106.34 43.29 42.40
C SER A 183 -105.81 43.22 40.96
N GLU A 184 -106.55 43.76 39.98
CA GLU A 184 -106.10 43.85 38.59
C GLU A 184 -104.90 44.80 38.44
N ASP A 185 -104.91 45.97 39.10
CA ASP A 185 -103.78 46.91 39.13
C ASP A 185 -102.56 46.28 39.83
N LEU A 186 -102.74 45.57 40.95
CA LEU A 186 -101.66 44.84 41.62
C LEU A 186 -101.08 43.73 40.74
N LEU A 187 -101.92 42.99 40.02
CA LEU A 187 -101.47 41.95 39.09
C LEU A 187 -100.69 42.56 37.92
N ALA A 188 -101.18 43.65 37.33
CA ALA A 188 -100.50 44.35 36.25
C ALA A 188 -99.12 44.87 36.69
N ARG A 189 -99.03 45.47 37.88
CA ARG A 189 -97.74 45.89 38.48
C ARG A 189 -96.84 44.69 38.77
N GLY A 190 -97.41 43.56 39.21
CA GLY A 190 -96.67 42.32 39.42
C GLY A 190 -96.06 41.79 38.13
N MET A 191 -96.81 41.82 37.02
CA MET A 191 -96.32 41.42 35.70
C MET A 191 -95.24 42.37 35.16
N GLU A 192 -95.41 43.69 35.32
CA GLU A 192 -94.39 44.68 34.95
C GLU A 192 -93.10 44.48 35.76
N GLN A 193 -93.23 44.25 37.07
CA GLN A 193 -92.09 43.99 37.94
C GLN A 193 -91.40 42.67 37.58
N GLN A 194 -92.14 41.63 37.20
CA GLN A 194 -91.57 40.37 36.72
C GLN A 194 -90.78 40.59 35.42
N GLN A 195 -91.33 41.32 34.46
CA GLN A 195 -90.64 41.64 33.21
C GLN A 195 -89.35 42.42 33.45
N LEU A 196 -89.36 43.39 34.37
CA LEU A 196 -88.17 44.13 34.76
C LEU A 196 -87.12 43.24 35.42
N VAL A 197 -87.53 42.29 36.25
CA VAL A 197 -86.61 41.32 36.88
C VAL A 197 -85.99 40.39 35.84
N ASP A 198 -86.78 39.92 34.87
CA ASP A 198 -86.28 39.07 33.79
C ASP A 198 -85.26 39.81 32.89
N GLU A 199 -85.50 41.09 32.61
CA GLU A 199 -84.55 41.95 31.89
C GLU A 199 -83.25 42.15 32.69
N LEU A 200 -83.36 42.48 33.98
CA LEU A 200 -82.18 42.62 34.85
C LEU A 200 -81.39 41.31 34.98
N LEU A 201 -82.06 40.16 35.03
CA LEU A 201 -81.40 38.86 35.06
C LEU A 201 -80.64 38.60 33.75
N ALA A 202 -81.24 38.90 32.61
CA ALA A 202 -80.58 38.78 31.31
C ALA A 202 -79.35 39.70 31.20
N ASP A 203 -79.42 40.92 31.73
CA ASP A 203 -78.28 41.84 31.79
C ASP A 203 -77.16 41.32 32.71
N VAL A 204 -77.52 40.75 33.87
CA VAL A 204 -76.56 40.13 34.79
C VAL A 204 -75.87 38.92 34.14
N ASP A 205 -76.62 38.06 33.45
CA ASP A 205 -76.06 36.91 32.74
C ASP A 205 -75.13 37.35 31.60
N ALA A 206 -75.51 38.39 30.85
CA ALA A 206 -74.68 38.97 29.80
C ALA A 206 -73.38 39.58 30.38
N ALA A 207 -73.48 40.30 31.50
CA ALA A 207 -72.33 40.86 32.20
C ALA A 207 -71.41 39.77 32.75
N ASN A 208 -71.97 38.70 33.33
CA ASN A 208 -71.21 37.57 33.82
C ASN A 208 -70.48 36.83 32.69
N SER A 209 -71.17 36.55 31.58
CA SER A 209 -70.56 35.95 30.39
C SER A 209 -69.41 36.81 29.83
N LYS A 210 -69.55 38.14 29.87
CA LYS A 210 -68.50 39.07 29.46
C LYS A 210 -67.31 39.04 30.43
N ALA A 211 -67.56 38.97 31.74
CA ALA A 211 -66.52 38.84 32.75
C ALA A 211 -65.74 37.52 32.59
N ASP A 212 -66.43 36.39 32.41
CA ASP A 212 -65.82 35.08 32.19
C ASP A 212 -64.92 35.09 30.95
N LYS A 213 -65.39 35.68 29.84
CA LYS A 213 -64.58 35.84 28.62
C LYS A 213 -63.34 36.70 28.85
N ALA A 214 -63.45 37.76 29.65
CA ALA A 214 -62.32 38.62 29.97
C ALA A 214 -61.27 37.90 30.84
N VAL A 215 -61.72 37.09 31.81
CA VAL A 215 -60.83 36.24 32.63
C VAL A 215 -60.13 35.22 31.75
N GLN A 216 -60.86 34.48 30.90
CA GLN A 216 -60.27 33.50 29.99
C GLN A 216 -59.25 34.13 29.03
N LEU A 217 -59.53 35.32 28.50
CA LEU A 217 -58.60 36.06 27.66
C LEU A 217 -57.36 36.51 28.45
N GLY A 218 -57.55 36.95 29.70
CA GLY A 218 -56.47 37.29 30.61
C GLY A 218 -55.55 36.11 30.91
N ASP A 219 -56.12 34.95 31.24
CA ASP A 219 -55.38 33.71 31.52
C ASP A 219 -54.59 33.25 30.29
N LYS A 220 -55.21 33.29 29.11
CA LYS A 220 -54.53 32.98 27.85
C LYS A 220 -53.37 33.95 27.57
N THR A 221 -53.59 35.25 27.77
CA THR A 221 -52.55 36.27 27.57
C THR A 221 -51.39 36.06 28.55
N LEU A 222 -51.68 35.70 29.80
CA LEU A 222 -50.66 35.39 30.80
C LEU A 222 -49.84 34.16 30.40
N GLN A 223 -50.50 33.11 29.91
CA GLN A 223 -49.82 31.91 29.42
C GLN A 223 -48.91 32.23 28.22
N GLU A 224 -49.39 32.96 27.23
CA GLU A 224 -48.60 33.38 26.07
C GLU A 224 -47.38 34.23 26.48
N ALA A 225 -47.55 35.13 27.46
CA ALA A 225 -46.46 35.93 28.01
C ALA A 225 -45.41 35.07 28.75
N GLN A 226 -45.85 34.06 29.50
CA GLN A 226 -44.95 33.11 30.17
C GLN A 226 -44.18 32.24 29.18
N GLU A 227 -44.84 31.77 28.12
CA GLU A 227 -44.18 31.02 27.04
C GLU A 227 -43.16 31.89 26.30
N THR A 228 -43.52 33.14 25.99
CA THR A 228 -42.60 34.10 25.37
C THR A 228 -41.38 34.36 26.26
N LEU A 229 -41.58 34.55 27.57
CA LEU A 229 -40.48 34.73 28.52
C LEU A 229 -39.55 33.51 28.53
N ARG A 230 -40.11 32.30 28.55
CA ARG A 230 -39.34 31.06 28.48
C ARG A 230 -38.51 30.97 27.21
N THR A 231 -39.11 31.26 26.05
CA THR A 231 -38.40 31.28 24.77
C THR A 231 -37.27 32.31 24.75
N LEU A 232 -37.48 33.51 25.31
CA LEU A 232 -36.45 34.54 25.39
C LEU A 232 -35.29 34.12 26.31
N GLN A 233 -35.57 33.45 27.42
CA GLN A 233 -34.54 32.91 28.32
C GLN A 233 -33.74 31.78 27.66
N GLU A 234 -34.42 30.86 26.96
CA GLU A 234 -33.74 29.81 26.18
C GLU A 234 -32.85 30.41 25.08
N PHE A 235 -33.35 31.43 24.37
CA PHE A 235 -32.57 32.14 23.36
C PHE A 235 -31.35 32.85 23.95
N ASP A 236 -31.48 33.58 25.06
CA ASP A 236 -30.34 34.24 25.71
C ASP A 236 -29.28 33.21 26.14
N ASN A 237 -29.70 32.08 26.74
CA ASN A 237 -28.78 30.99 27.10
C ASN A 237 -28.00 30.46 25.90
N GLN A 238 -28.68 30.20 24.77
CA GLN A 238 -28.02 29.74 23.54
C GLN A 238 -27.04 30.79 22.98
N VAL A 239 -27.40 32.07 23.05
CA VAL A 239 -26.53 33.18 22.63
C VAL A 239 -25.28 33.26 23.50
N GLN A 240 -25.42 33.13 24.83
CA GLN A 240 -24.27 33.12 25.74
C GLN A 240 -23.35 31.91 25.50
N GLU A 241 -23.93 30.72 25.28
CA GLU A 241 -23.17 29.51 24.96
C GLU A 241 -22.41 29.66 23.64
N SER A 242 -23.10 30.14 22.59
CA SER A 242 -22.49 30.42 21.28
C SER A 242 -21.37 31.46 21.38
N LYS A 243 -21.57 32.53 22.15
CA LYS A 243 -20.55 33.55 22.42
C LYS A 243 -19.34 32.96 23.14
N GLY A 244 -19.56 32.10 24.14
CA GLY A 244 -18.48 31.40 24.84
C GLY A 244 -17.68 30.49 23.91
N ALA A 245 -18.37 29.70 23.08
CA ALA A 245 -17.73 28.84 22.08
C ALA A 245 -16.91 29.64 21.06
N ALA A 246 -17.45 30.77 20.58
CA ALA A 246 -16.74 31.67 19.67
C ALA A 246 -15.49 32.28 20.31
N GLN A 247 -15.57 32.69 21.59
CA GLN A 247 -14.41 33.20 22.31
C GLN A 247 -13.33 32.12 22.48
N ASN A 248 -13.70 30.90 22.86
CA ASN A 248 -12.76 29.78 22.97
C ASN A 248 -12.09 29.46 21.63
N ALA A 249 -12.83 29.57 20.52
CA ALA A 249 -12.27 29.40 19.17
C ALA A 249 -11.27 30.51 18.82
N LEU A 250 -11.57 31.77 19.18
CA LEU A 250 -10.63 32.89 19.01
C LEU A 250 -9.38 32.72 19.87
N ASP A 251 -9.53 32.25 21.10
CA ASP A 251 -8.41 31.99 22.03
C ASP A 251 -7.49 30.86 21.53
N SER A 252 -8.01 29.97 20.66
CA SER A 252 -7.24 28.89 20.03
C SER A 252 -6.41 29.35 18.83
N VAL A 253 -6.68 30.53 18.25
CA VAL A 253 -6.00 31.05 17.05
C VAL A 253 -4.47 31.17 17.24
N PRO A 254 -3.94 31.71 18.36
CA PRO A 254 -2.49 31.80 18.57
C PRO A 254 -1.80 30.43 18.60
N GLU A 255 -2.44 29.41 19.17
CA GLU A 255 -1.90 28.05 19.17
C GLU A 255 -1.89 27.46 17.76
N ILE A 256 -2.96 27.65 16.99
CA ILE A 256 -3.01 27.22 15.58
C ILE A 256 -1.91 27.91 14.77
N GLN A 257 -1.71 29.22 14.94
CA GLN A 257 -0.62 29.96 14.29
C GLN A 257 0.76 29.40 14.67
N ARG A 258 0.97 29.06 15.95
CA ARG A 258 2.20 28.42 16.42
C ARG A 258 2.42 27.05 15.76
N LEU A 259 1.37 26.23 15.66
CA LEU A 259 1.43 24.92 15.02
C LEU A 259 1.74 25.03 13.52
N ILE A 260 1.17 26.03 12.83
CA ILE A 260 1.50 26.32 11.42
C ILE A 260 2.98 26.69 11.28
N ALA A 261 3.48 27.62 12.09
CA ALA A 261 4.89 28.03 12.05
C ALA A 261 5.85 26.85 12.37
N ASP A 262 5.51 26.00 13.34
CA ASP A 262 6.27 24.78 13.64
C ASP A 262 6.28 23.80 12.45
N ALA A 263 5.14 23.63 11.78
CA ALA A 263 5.01 22.78 10.60
C ALA A 263 5.80 23.32 9.40
N GLU A 264 5.78 24.64 9.16
CA GLU A 264 6.59 25.30 8.13
C GLU A 264 8.09 25.12 8.38
N ASN A 265 8.54 25.33 9.63
CA ASN A 265 9.93 25.14 10.02
C ASN A 265 10.40 23.69 9.84
N LYS A 266 9.56 22.71 10.20
CA LYS A 266 9.83 21.29 9.97
C LYS A 266 9.91 20.96 8.48
N THR A 267 8.98 21.48 7.68
CA THR A 267 8.96 21.29 6.22
C THR A 267 10.22 21.87 5.58
N HIS A 268 10.63 23.08 5.94
CA HIS A 268 11.87 23.68 5.44
C HIS A 268 13.13 22.91 5.87
N SER A 269 13.14 22.36 7.09
CA SER A 269 14.26 21.55 7.57
C SER A 269 14.33 20.21 6.81
N ALA A 270 13.19 19.56 6.56
CA ALA A 270 13.11 18.36 5.74
C ALA A 270 13.55 18.63 4.29
N GLN A 271 13.13 19.76 3.70
CA GLN A 271 13.55 20.16 2.36
C GLN A 271 15.08 20.34 2.26
N ARG A 272 15.69 21.00 3.25
CA ARG A 272 17.17 21.14 3.32
C ARG A 272 17.87 19.79 3.46
N ALA A 273 17.34 18.90 4.30
CA ALA A 273 17.89 17.54 4.46
C ALA A 273 17.78 16.73 3.17
N LEU A 274 16.65 16.81 2.46
CA LEU A 274 16.46 16.17 1.16
C LEU A 274 17.42 16.72 0.11
N GLN A 275 17.62 18.05 0.05
CA GLN A 275 18.61 18.63 -0.85
C GLN A 275 20.02 18.11 -0.55
N GLY A 276 20.42 18.06 0.73
CA GLY A 276 21.70 17.49 1.11
C GLY A 276 21.84 16.01 0.75
N ALA A 277 20.77 15.23 0.85
CA ALA A 277 20.74 13.83 0.44
C ALA A 277 20.88 13.67 -1.09
N VAL A 278 20.21 14.52 -1.88
CA VAL A 278 20.35 14.56 -3.35
C VAL A 278 21.78 14.90 -3.74
N ASP A 279 22.37 15.94 -3.15
CA ASP A 279 23.75 16.33 -3.43
C ASP A 279 24.75 15.21 -3.08
N ASN A 280 24.53 14.52 -1.96
CA ASN A 280 25.34 13.36 -1.55
C ASN A 280 25.20 12.20 -2.54
N ALA A 281 23.99 11.86 -2.96
CA ALA A 281 23.74 10.79 -3.92
C ALA A 281 24.38 11.10 -5.28
N GLN A 282 24.31 12.36 -5.72
CA GLN A 282 24.91 12.80 -6.96
C GLN A 282 26.44 12.74 -6.88
N ARG A 283 27.06 13.24 -5.80
CA ARG A 283 28.50 13.09 -5.55
C ARG A 283 28.94 11.62 -5.51
N ALA A 284 28.17 10.76 -4.88
CA ALA A 284 28.46 9.33 -4.82
C ALA A 284 28.41 8.69 -6.21
N ARG A 285 27.39 9.02 -7.02
CA ARG A 285 27.30 8.55 -8.41
C ARG A 285 28.48 9.02 -9.24
N ASP A 286 28.78 10.31 -9.19
CA ASP A 286 29.87 10.91 -9.98
C ASP A 286 31.22 10.31 -9.54
N THR A 287 31.43 10.09 -8.24
CA THR A 287 32.62 9.40 -7.71
C THR A 287 32.71 7.94 -8.20
N ALA A 288 31.58 7.22 -8.24
CA ALA A 288 31.55 5.85 -8.74
C ALA A 288 31.85 5.78 -10.25
N GLN A 289 31.34 6.72 -11.05
CA GLN A 289 31.66 6.84 -12.47
C GLN A 289 33.12 7.19 -12.69
N ASP A 290 33.65 8.16 -11.94
CA ASP A 290 35.07 8.52 -11.99
C ASP A 290 35.95 7.32 -11.63
N ALA A 291 35.58 6.55 -10.61
CA ALA A 291 36.33 5.35 -10.23
C ALA A 291 36.29 4.25 -11.30
N GLN A 292 35.15 4.07 -11.96
CA GLN A 292 35.01 3.13 -13.07
C GLN A 292 35.91 3.53 -14.24
N GLN A 293 35.82 4.77 -14.71
CA GLN A 293 36.60 5.23 -15.87
C GLN A 293 38.09 5.33 -15.57
N LYS A 294 38.45 5.93 -14.43
CA LYS A 294 39.87 6.18 -14.13
C LYS A 294 40.57 4.92 -13.68
N TYR A 295 39.98 4.09 -12.84
CA TYR A 295 40.72 2.97 -12.26
C TYR A 295 40.36 1.65 -12.91
N ALA A 296 39.08 1.32 -13.06
CA ALA A 296 38.69 0.00 -13.54
C ALA A 296 39.02 -0.18 -15.04
N GLU A 297 38.69 0.80 -15.88
CA GLU A 297 38.99 0.73 -17.32
C GLU A 297 40.50 0.82 -17.59
N GLN A 298 41.22 1.73 -16.92
CA GLN A 298 42.69 1.80 -17.05
C GLN A 298 43.36 0.51 -16.59
N ALA A 299 43.01 -0.02 -15.41
CA ALA A 299 43.58 -1.27 -14.94
C ALA A 299 43.28 -2.44 -15.87
N SER A 300 42.08 -2.47 -16.47
CA SER A 300 41.73 -3.48 -17.47
C SER A 300 42.56 -3.34 -18.75
N GLN A 301 42.82 -2.11 -19.21
CA GLN A 301 43.67 -1.84 -20.37
C GLN A 301 45.13 -2.22 -20.10
N GLU A 302 45.68 -1.80 -18.96
CA GLU A 302 47.04 -2.14 -18.52
C GLU A 302 47.21 -3.65 -18.38
N ALA A 303 46.25 -4.34 -17.76
CA ALA A 303 46.28 -5.80 -17.66
C ALA A 303 46.26 -6.47 -19.06
N GLY A 304 45.49 -5.91 -20.00
CA GLY A 304 45.49 -6.36 -21.39
C GLY A 304 46.84 -6.16 -22.08
N GLN A 305 47.48 -5.01 -21.90
CA GLN A 305 48.81 -4.71 -22.44
C GLN A 305 49.88 -5.62 -21.83
N ILE A 306 49.85 -5.85 -20.52
CA ILE A 306 50.76 -6.78 -19.83
C ILE A 306 50.57 -8.20 -20.36
N GLN A 307 49.32 -8.65 -20.53
CA GLN A 307 49.03 -9.97 -21.09
C GLN A 307 49.58 -10.10 -22.52
N GLN A 308 49.43 -9.07 -23.34
CA GLN A 308 49.95 -9.07 -24.71
C GLN A 308 51.48 -9.07 -24.72
N GLY A 309 52.12 -8.16 -23.98
CA GLY A 309 53.59 -8.11 -23.86
C GLY A 309 54.19 -9.41 -23.30
N ALA A 310 53.49 -10.09 -22.39
CA ALA A 310 53.91 -11.41 -21.91
C ALA A 310 53.79 -12.51 -22.99
N ARG A 311 52.78 -12.43 -23.87
CA ARG A 311 52.67 -13.34 -25.03
C ARG A 311 53.79 -13.09 -26.03
N ASP A 312 54.08 -11.83 -26.32
CA ASP A 312 55.13 -11.44 -27.28
C ASP A 312 56.51 -11.85 -26.74
N THR A 313 56.79 -11.57 -25.46
CA THR A 313 58.03 -12.02 -24.78
C THR A 313 58.16 -13.54 -24.81
N LYS A 314 57.06 -14.27 -24.60
CA LYS A 314 57.07 -15.73 -24.70
C LYS A 314 57.40 -16.20 -26.12
N ALA A 315 56.81 -15.59 -27.14
CA ALA A 315 57.08 -15.93 -28.53
C ALA A 315 58.55 -15.66 -28.91
N GLU A 316 59.09 -14.52 -28.51
CA GLU A 316 60.50 -14.18 -28.74
C GLU A 316 61.45 -15.12 -27.98
N ALA A 317 61.09 -15.55 -26.76
CA ALA A 317 61.85 -16.55 -26.02
C ALA A 317 61.80 -17.94 -26.68
N GLU A 318 60.66 -18.33 -27.27
CA GLU A 318 60.55 -19.56 -28.06
C GLU A 318 61.44 -19.50 -29.32
N GLU A 319 61.43 -18.37 -30.04
CA GLU A 319 62.29 -18.16 -31.21
C GLU A 319 63.78 -18.20 -30.84
N LEU A 320 64.17 -17.51 -29.76
CA LEU A 320 65.56 -17.51 -29.29
C LEU A 320 66.00 -18.91 -28.85
N ARG A 321 65.11 -19.68 -28.21
CA ARG A 321 65.39 -21.08 -27.85
C ARG A 321 65.63 -21.93 -29.10
N ASP A 322 64.81 -21.74 -30.13
CA ASP A 322 64.94 -22.50 -31.38
C ASP A 322 66.23 -22.10 -32.12
N GLU A 323 66.63 -20.83 -32.12
CA GLU A 323 67.92 -20.37 -32.62
C GLU A 323 69.10 -20.92 -31.83
N ALA A 324 69.02 -20.94 -30.50
CA ALA A 324 70.05 -21.52 -29.65
C ALA A 324 70.19 -23.02 -29.92
N SER A 325 69.08 -23.73 -30.14
CA SER A 325 69.08 -25.14 -30.53
C SER A 325 69.72 -25.36 -31.90
N ALA A 326 69.38 -24.52 -32.89
CA ALA A 326 70.00 -24.55 -34.21
C ALA A 326 71.51 -24.25 -34.15
N LEU A 327 71.92 -23.27 -33.35
CA LEU A 327 73.32 -22.94 -33.11
C LEU A 327 74.06 -24.11 -32.45
N ALA A 328 73.49 -24.73 -31.42
CA ALA A 328 74.07 -25.91 -30.79
C ALA A 328 74.26 -27.05 -31.81
N GLY A 329 73.29 -27.25 -32.71
CA GLY A 329 73.42 -28.18 -33.84
C GLY A 329 74.58 -27.83 -34.78
N ARG A 330 74.72 -26.56 -35.18
CA ARG A 330 75.85 -26.10 -36.00
C ARG A 330 77.19 -26.29 -35.30
N VAL A 331 77.31 -25.92 -34.03
CA VAL A 331 78.52 -26.11 -33.22
C VAL A 331 78.89 -27.59 -33.13
N ALA A 332 77.93 -28.48 -32.96
CA ALA A 332 78.18 -29.92 -32.96
C ALA A 332 78.69 -30.43 -34.32
N VAL A 333 78.10 -29.97 -35.44
CA VAL A 333 78.57 -30.30 -36.79
C VAL A 333 79.99 -29.76 -37.04
N THR A 334 80.24 -28.49 -36.68
CA THR A 334 81.57 -27.88 -36.79
C THR A 334 82.59 -28.60 -35.92
N GLY A 335 82.23 -28.96 -34.69
CA GLY A 335 83.11 -29.74 -33.80
C GLY A 335 83.49 -31.09 -34.38
N ASN A 336 82.53 -31.81 -34.98
CA ASN A 336 82.82 -33.05 -35.71
C ASN A 336 83.73 -32.78 -36.92
N LYS A 337 83.53 -31.68 -37.64
CA LYS A 337 84.35 -31.35 -38.80
C LYS A 337 85.79 -31.00 -38.43
N VAL A 338 85.98 -30.25 -37.34
CA VAL A 338 87.31 -29.96 -36.79
C VAL A 338 88.00 -31.25 -36.39
N LYS A 339 87.30 -32.17 -35.71
CA LYS A 339 87.86 -33.47 -35.35
C LYS A 339 88.30 -34.29 -36.57
N GLU A 340 87.49 -34.33 -37.65
CA GLU A 340 87.88 -34.98 -38.91
C GLU A 340 89.14 -34.35 -39.52
N LEU A 341 89.26 -33.02 -39.46
CA LEU A 341 90.43 -32.29 -39.95
C LEU A 341 91.67 -32.55 -39.09
N GLU A 342 91.53 -32.64 -37.77
CA GLU A 342 92.62 -33.01 -36.86
C GLU A 342 93.12 -34.43 -37.15
N GLU A 343 92.22 -35.39 -37.36
CA GLU A 343 92.56 -36.77 -37.73
C GLU A 343 93.29 -36.82 -39.08
N LYS A 344 92.84 -36.03 -40.08
CA LYS A 344 93.54 -35.90 -41.37
C LYS A 344 94.93 -35.28 -41.21
N ALA A 345 95.05 -34.16 -40.48
CA ALA A 345 96.32 -33.49 -40.27
C ALA A 345 97.34 -34.38 -39.53
N ALA A 346 96.88 -35.20 -38.58
CA ALA A 346 97.71 -36.21 -37.93
C ALA A 346 98.20 -37.26 -38.96
N GLY A 347 97.32 -37.75 -39.83
CA GLY A 347 97.70 -38.64 -40.93
C GLY A 347 98.70 -38.03 -41.91
N ASP A 348 98.50 -36.77 -42.30
CA ASP A 348 99.42 -36.04 -43.19
C ASP A 348 100.79 -35.82 -42.55
N LYS A 349 100.84 -35.58 -41.24
CA LYS A 349 102.09 -35.51 -40.48
C LYS A 349 102.85 -36.84 -40.50
N ASP A 350 102.14 -37.96 -40.35
CA ASP A 350 102.74 -39.29 -40.42
C ASP A 350 103.26 -39.59 -41.83
N LEU A 351 102.49 -39.26 -42.87
CA LEU A 351 102.92 -39.38 -44.27
C LEU A 351 104.15 -38.50 -44.55
N THR A 352 104.16 -37.27 -44.06
CA THR A 352 105.30 -36.35 -44.20
C THR A 352 106.55 -36.88 -43.51
N THR A 353 106.39 -37.48 -42.32
CA THR A 353 107.51 -38.11 -41.59
C THR A 353 108.07 -39.29 -42.38
N GLN A 354 107.21 -40.18 -42.88
CA GLN A 354 107.62 -41.30 -43.73
C GLN A 354 108.33 -40.83 -45.01
N ALA A 355 107.83 -39.76 -45.65
CA ALA A 355 108.46 -39.17 -46.83
C ALA A 355 109.85 -38.61 -46.50
N LYS A 356 109.99 -37.90 -45.37
CA LYS A 356 111.27 -37.38 -44.90
C LYS A 356 112.28 -38.48 -44.62
N ASP A 357 111.86 -39.57 -43.99
CA ASP A 357 112.73 -40.72 -43.70
C ASP A 357 113.21 -41.40 -44.99
N LYS A 358 112.30 -41.62 -45.97
CA LYS A 358 112.67 -42.15 -47.29
C LYS A 358 113.65 -41.25 -48.03
N VAL A 359 113.46 -39.93 -47.97
CA VAL A 359 114.40 -38.96 -48.56
C VAL A 359 115.75 -39.01 -47.84
N GLY A 360 115.76 -39.12 -46.50
CA GLY A 360 116.98 -39.26 -45.72
C GLY A 360 117.76 -40.53 -46.08
N GLN A 361 117.05 -41.65 -46.26
CA GLN A 361 117.63 -42.91 -46.69
C GLN A 361 118.21 -42.81 -48.11
N ALA A 362 117.44 -42.28 -49.07
CA ALA A 362 117.92 -42.09 -50.44
C ALA A 362 119.15 -41.16 -50.51
N LYS A 363 119.22 -40.12 -49.66
CA LYS A 363 120.41 -39.27 -49.55
C LYS A 363 121.61 -40.04 -49.01
N SER A 364 121.43 -40.84 -47.97
CA SER A 364 122.50 -41.67 -47.42
C SER A 364 123.05 -42.65 -48.45
N ASP A 365 122.16 -43.32 -49.20
CA ASP A 365 122.52 -44.25 -50.27
C ASP A 365 123.30 -43.54 -51.40
N ALA A 366 122.89 -42.31 -51.76
CA ALA A 366 123.57 -41.49 -52.75
C ALA A 366 124.98 -41.04 -52.29
N ASP A 367 125.11 -40.62 -51.03
CA ASP A 367 126.39 -40.21 -50.44
C ASP A 367 127.35 -41.42 -50.35
N GLU A 368 126.84 -42.60 -49.99
CA GLU A 368 127.64 -43.84 -49.95
C GLU A 368 128.09 -44.26 -51.35
N ALA A 369 127.20 -44.23 -52.34
CA ALA A 369 127.56 -44.52 -53.73
C ALA A 369 128.61 -43.52 -54.25
N THR A 370 128.48 -42.24 -53.92
CA THR A 370 129.46 -41.21 -54.32
C THR A 370 130.84 -41.50 -53.71
N ARG A 371 130.91 -41.84 -52.42
CA ARG A 371 132.18 -42.23 -51.76
C ARG A 371 132.81 -43.47 -52.36
N GLN A 372 132.01 -44.48 -52.71
CA GLN A 372 132.49 -45.69 -53.39
C GLN A 372 133.10 -45.35 -54.76
N VAL A 373 132.45 -44.47 -55.53
CA VAL A 373 132.98 -43.97 -56.81
C VAL A 373 134.27 -43.18 -56.61
N GLU A 374 134.32 -42.24 -55.68
CA GLU A 374 135.52 -41.44 -55.39
C GLU A 374 136.71 -42.33 -54.99
N LYS A 375 136.46 -43.32 -54.12
CA LYS A 375 137.49 -44.29 -53.70
C LYS A 375 138.01 -45.09 -54.90
N ALA A 376 137.13 -45.65 -55.72
CA ALA A 376 137.52 -46.39 -56.91
C ALA A 376 138.27 -45.51 -57.93
N LEU A 377 137.85 -44.25 -58.11
CA LEU A 377 138.51 -43.30 -59.00
C LEU A 377 139.91 -42.93 -58.51
N GLN A 378 140.09 -42.78 -57.20
CA GLN A 378 141.39 -42.55 -56.58
C GLN A 378 142.31 -43.76 -56.74
N GLU A 379 141.79 -44.97 -56.58
CA GLU A 379 142.54 -46.22 -56.75
C GLU A 379 142.98 -46.42 -58.21
N VAL A 380 142.12 -46.11 -59.19
CA VAL A 380 142.49 -46.07 -60.62
C VAL A 380 143.54 -44.99 -60.91
N GLN A 381 143.46 -43.81 -60.30
CA GLN A 381 144.47 -42.76 -60.46
C GLN A 381 145.83 -43.17 -59.88
N GLU A 382 145.85 -43.85 -58.74
CA GLU A 382 147.08 -44.40 -58.15
C GLU A 382 147.69 -45.48 -59.05
N ILE A 383 146.87 -46.38 -59.59
CA ILE A 383 147.29 -47.40 -60.58
C ILE A 383 147.87 -46.71 -61.83
N MET A 384 147.21 -45.68 -62.38
CA MET A 384 147.75 -44.94 -63.54
C MET A 384 149.07 -44.25 -63.23
N LYS A 385 149.26 -43.74 -62.01
CA LYS A 385 150.51 -43.11 -61.59
C LYS A 385 151.64 -44.14 -61.47
N GLU A 386 151.37 -45.27 -60.82
CA GLU A 386 152.30 -46.41 -60.75
C GLU A 386 152.65 -46.95 -62.14
N LEU A 387 151.70 -46.94 -63.09
CA LEU A 387 151.94 -47.34 -64.49
C LEU A 387 152.88 -46.37 -65.22
N ASN A 388 152.79 -45.07 -64.92
CA ASN A 388 153.58 -44.01 -65.58
C ASN A 388 155.01 -43.90 -65.01
N ASP A 389 155.20 -44.29 -63.75
CA ASP A 389 156.50 -44.26 -63.05
C ASP A 389 157.32 -45.55 -63.23
N LEU A 390 156.85 -46.52 -64.03
CA LEU A 390 157.57 -47.78 -64.30
C LEU A 390 158.83 -47.54 -65.18
N PRO A 391 160.04 -47.86 -64.69
CA PRO A 391 161.27 -47.79 -65.48
C PRO A 391 161.30 -48.90 -66.54
N ASN A 392 161.81 -48.55 -67.73
CA ASN A 392 161.80 -49.32 -68.99
C ASN A 392 162.68 -50.59 -68.96
N THR A 393 162.35 -51.52 -68.05
CA THR A 393 162.99 -52.82 -67.84
C THR A 393 161.91 -53.85 -67.52
N ASP A 394 161.86 -54.92 -68.31
CA ASP A 394 160.87 -56.02 -68.27
C ASP A 394 160.72 -56.65 -66.86
N ASN A 395 159.82 -56.09 -66.04
CA ASN A 395 159.52 -56.58 -64.70
C ASN A 395 158.06 -57.06 -64.64
N GLU A 396 157.84 -58.25 -65.20
CA GLU A 396 156.53 -58.90 -65.43
C GLU A 396 155.69 -59.04 -64.14
N GLU A 397 156.33 -59.13 -62.98
CA GLU A 397 155.66 -59.33 -61.69
C GLU A 397 154.97 -58.05 -61.18
N ALA A 398 155.56 -56.88 -61.43
CA ALA A 398 154.97 -55.59 -61.09
C ALA A 398 153.76 -55.27 -61.98
N LEU A 399 153.87 -55.56 -63.29
CA LEU A 399 152.76 -55.40 -64.24
C LEU A 399 151.59 -56.34 -63.93
N ASN A 400 151.86 -57.61 -63.59
CA ASN A 400 150.82 -58.55 -63.18
C ASN A 400 150.12 -58.12 -61.87
N GLN A 401 150.84 -57.48 -60.95
CA GLN A 401 150.24 -56.96 -59.72
C GLN A 401 149.36 -55.74 -59.99
N LEU A 402 149.79 -54.84 -60.87
CA LEU A 402 148.98 -53.72 -61.36
C LEU A 402 147.73 -54.21 -62.09
N GLU A 403 147.86 -55.21 -62.95
CA GLU A 403 146.72 -55.80 -63.68
C GLU A 403 145.72 -56.48 -62.73
N ARG A 404 146.19 -57.16 -61.68
CA ARG A 404 145.29 -57.70 -60.63
C ARG A 404 144.59 -56.60 -59.85
N ARG A 405 145.29 -55.51 -59.49
CA ARG A 405 144.68 -54.35 -58.79
C ARG A 405 143.68 -53.62 -59.68
N LEU A 406 143.99 -53.46 -60.96
CA LEU A 406 143.09 -52.85 -61.93
C LEU A 406 141.87 -53.72 -62.18
N ASN A 407 142.04 -55.03 -62.37
CA ASN A 407 140.92 -55.96 -62.49
C ASN A 407 140.07 -56.01 -61.20
N ALA A 408 140.69 -55.94 -60.02
CA ALA A 408 139.95 -55.85 -58.75
C ALA A 408 139.16 -54.54 -58.66
N ALA A 409 139.75 -53.40 -59.04
CA ALA A 409 139.05 -52.12 -59.08
C ALA A 409 137.94 -52.09 -60.15
N GLU A 410 138.15 -52.72 -61.31
CA GLU A 410 137.16 -52.84 -62.37
C GLU A 410 136.01 -53.78 -61.95
N ASP A 411 136.30 -54.90 -61.28
CA ASP A 411 135.30 -55.80 -60.70
C ASP A 411 134.54 -55.13 -59.55
N GLU A 412 135.20 -54.34 -58.70
CA GLU A 412 134.55 -53.58 -57.62
C GLU A 412 133.62 -52.50 -58.20
N LEU A 413 134.03 -51.81 -59.27
CA LEU A 413 133.18 -50.87 -60.02
C LEU A 413 132.00 -51.55 -60.73
N ARG A 414 132.22 -52.73 -61.33
CA ARG A 414 131.15 -53.52 -61.96
C ARG A 414 130.16 -54.07 -60.93
N GLN A 415 130.63 -54.56 -59.79
CA GLN A 415 129.79 -55.03 -58.68
C GLN A 415 129.03 -53.88 -58.02
N ALA A 416 129.61 -52.68 -57.96
CA ALA A 416 128.92 -51.47 -57.48
C ALA A 416 127.73 -51.07 -58.37
N ASN A 417 127.61 -51.67 -59.57
CA ASN A 417 126.47 -51.55 -60.49
C ASN A 417 125.99 -50.10 -60.66
N LEU A 418 126.97 -49.23 -60.94
CA LEU A 418 126.84 -47.79 -60.85
C LEU A 418 125.81 -47.23 -61.84
N ASP A 419 125.73 -47.77 -63.06
CA ASP A 419 124.75 -47.30 -64.05
C ASP A 419 123.31 -47.51 -63.57
N GLN A 420 123.00 -48.68 -62.99
CA GLN A 420 121.68 -48.97 -62.45
C GLN A 420 121.37 -48.12 -61.21
N ARG A 421 122.35 -47.90 -60.32
CA ARG A 421 122.21 -46.98 -59.18
C ARG A 421 122.03 -45.52 -59.61
N LEU A 422 122.77 -45.06 -60.62
CA LEU A 422 122.67 -43.70 -61.15
C LEU A 422 121.32 -43.47 -61.84
N GLN A 423 120.82 -44.48 -62.55
CA GLN A 423 119.47 -44.45 -63.14
C GLN A 423 118.40 -44.40 -62.04
N SER A 424 118.50 -45.26 -61.02
CA SER A 424 117.61 -45.23 -59.85
C SER A 424 117.62 -43.88 -59.14
N LEU A 425 118.81 -43.28 -58.95
CA LEU A 425 118.96 -41.94 -58.35
C LEU A 425 118.35 -40.84 -59.23
N ARG A 426 118.46 -40.94 -60.56
CA ARG A 426 117.81 -39.99 -61.50
C ARG A 426 116.30 -40.12 -61.46
N GLU A 427 115.77 -41.33 -61.42
CA GLU A 427 114.33 -41.59 -61.29
C GLU A 427 113.80 -41.08 -59.95
N ALA A 428 114.52 -41.36 -58.85
CA ALA A 428 114.21 -40.84 -57.51
C ALA A 428 114.24 -39.31 -57.47
N ARG A 429 115.23 -38.67 -58.11
CA ARG A 429 115.30 -37.20 -58.22
C ARG A 429 114.11 -36.63 -59.00
N ASN A 430 113.73 -37.26 -60.11
CA ASN A 430 112.60 -36.82 -60.92
C ASN A 430 111.28 -36.94 -60.12
N LEU A 431 111.07 -38.09 -59.45
CA LEU A 431 109.95 -38.30 -58.53
C LEU A 431 109.94 -37.23 -57.43
N GLN A 432 111.08 -36.99 -56.78
CA GLN A 432 111.19 -35.99 -55.72
C GLN A 432 110.90 -34.57 -56.22
N THR A 433 111.36 -34.21 -57.43
CA THR A 433 111.08 -32.90 -58.05
C THR A 433 109.60 -32.75 -58.36
N GLN A 434 108.94 -33.81 -58.83
CA GLN A 434 107.50 -33.83 -59.08
C GLN A 434 106.71 -33.70 -57.77
N SER A 435 107.09 -34.46 -56.73
CA SER A 435 106.47 -34.35 -55.40
C SER A 435 106.63 -32.96 -54.79
N MET A 436 107.81 -32.33 -54.92
CA MET A 436 108.02 -30.96 -54.43
C MET A 436 107.14 -29.95 -55.16
N LYS A 437 106.93 -30.08 -56.48
CA LYS A 437 106.00 -29.22 -57.22
C LYS A 437 104.57 -29.39 -56.72
N ASN A 438 104.11 -30.63 -56.54
CA ASN A 438 102.77 -30.91 -56.02
C ASN A 438 102.57 -30.31 -54.62
N TYR A 439 103.55 -30.48 -53.71
CA TYR A 439 103.47 -29.90 -52.37
C TYR A 439 103.49 -28.37 -52.38
N ASP A 440 104.20 -27.72 -53.30
CA ASP A 440 104.19 -26.26 -53.45
C ASP A 440 102.83 -25.74 -53.94
N GLU A 441 102.19 -26.45 -54.87
CA GLU A 441 100.82 -26.15 -55.33
C GLU A 441 99.79 -26.33 -54.20
N GLU A 442 99.91 -27.40 -53.42
CA GLU A 442 99.03 -27.69 -52.29
C GLU A 442 99.19 -26.67 -51.15
N LEU A 443 100.42 -26.24 -50.86
CA LEU A 443 100.69 -25.16 -49.91
C LEU A 443 100.09 -23.82 -50.35
N LYS A 444 100.12 -23.51 -51.65
CA LYS A 444 99.47 -22.28 -52.18
C LYS A 444 97.96 -22.34 -52.01
N TYR A 445 97.35 -23.49 -52.29
CA TYR A 445 95.92 -23.70 -52.08
C TYR A 445 95.53 -23.50 -50.60
N LEU A 446 96.25 -24.15 -49.68
CA LEU A 446 96.01 -24.04 -48.24
C LEU A 446 96.17 -22.59 -47.73
N ARG A 447 97.17 -21.85 -48.21
CA ARG A 447 97.35 -20.43 -47.85
C ARG A 447 96.15 -19.59 -48.27
N HIS A 448 95.64 -19.80 -49.49
CA HIS A 448 94.46 -19.10 -49.96
C HIS A 448 93.20 -19.46 -49.16
N GLU A 449 93.09 -20.71 -48.71
CA GLU A 449 91.96 -21.15 -47.89
C GLU A 449 91.98 -20.52 -46.49
N VAL A 450 93.18 -20.38 -45.90
CA VAL A 450 93.38 -19.66 -44.63
C VAL A 450 93.05 -18.17 -44.78
N GLU A 451 93.54 -17.52 -45.83
CA GLU A 451 93.27 -16.09 -46.11
C GLU A 451 91.77 -15.84 -46.30
N ASN A 452 91.07 -16.75 -46.98
CA ASN A 452 89.61 -16.69 -47.11
C ASN A 452 88.88 -16.88 -45.75
N ILE A 453 89.39 -17.73 -44.85
CA ILE A 453 88.81 -17.87 -43.50
C ILE A 453 89.08 -16.61 -42.66
N GLU A 454 90.25 -16.00 -42.79
CA GLU A 454 90.60 -14.75 -42.13
C GLU A 454 89.71 -13.59 -42.60
N ASP A 455 89.49 -13.46 -43.91
CA ASP A 455 88.55 -12.50 -44.50
C ASP A 455 87.12 -12.70 -44.00
N ILE A 456 86.66 -13.95 -43.88
CA ILE A 456 85.34 -14.27 -43.31
C ILE A 456 85.30 -13.84 -41.84
N ASN A 457 86.33 -14.11 -41.06
CA ASN A 457 86.40 -13.76 -39.64
C ASN A 457 86.40 -12.24 -39.43
N GLU A 458 87.16 -11.48 -40.23
CA GLU A 458 87.16 -10.02 -40.19
C GLU A 458 85.85 -9.40 -40.69
N SER A 459 85.16 -10.09 -41.61
CA SER A 459 83.84 -9.66 -42.12
C SER A 459 82.69 -10.00 -41.16
N LEU A 460 82.92 -10.78 -40.10
CA LEU A 460 81.92 -11.06 -39.08
C LEU A 460 81.90 -9.92 -38.05
N PRO A 461 80.79 -9.18 -37.91
CA PRO A 461 80.73 -8.03 -37.03
C PRO A 461 80.77 -8.43 -35.55
N GLU A 462 81.60 -7.76 -34.76
CA GLU A 462 81.69 -8.01 -33.31
C GLU A 462 80.36 -7.65 -32.60
N GLY A 463 79.69 -8.65 -32.01
CA GLY A 463 78.44 -8.48 -31.24
C GLY A 463 77.33 -9.45 -31.64
N CYS A 464 76.24 -9.48 -30.86
CA CYS A 464 75.02 -10.24 -31.18
C CYS A 464 74.05 -9.34 -31.97
N TRP A 465 73.73 -9.70 -33.21
CA TRP A 465 72.99 -8.86 -34.17
C TRP A 465 71.52 -9.23 -34.34
N LYS A 466 70.84 -9.60 -33.26
CA LYS A 466 69.38 -9.67 -33.25
C LYS A 466 68.81 -8.55 -32.37
N ARG A 467 68.45 -7.43 -33.00
CA ARG A 467 67.46 -6.49 -32.45
C ARG A 467 66.20 -6.64 -33.29
N MET A 468 65.26 -7.42 -32.80
CA MET A 468 63.87 -7.25 -33.25
C MET A 468 63.39 -5.92 -32.68
N VAL A 469 63.31 -4.92 -33.55
CA VAL A 469 62.55 -3.70 -33.28
C VAL A 469 61.10 -4.06 -33.54
N LEU A 470 60.36 -4.37 -32.48
CA LEU A 470 58.91 -4.21 -32.49
C LEU A 470 58.65 -2.69 -32.41
N GLU A 471 58.40 -2.10 -33.58
CA GLU A 471 57.79 -0.78 -33.70
C GLU A 471 56.29 -0.86 -33.30
N PRO A 472 55.70 0.28 -32.89
CA PRO A 472 54.69 0.37 -31.82
C PRO A 472 53.28 -0.14 -32.16
#